data_AF-A0A520J7W8-F1
#
_entry.id   AF-A0A520J7W8-F1
#
_cell.length_a   1.000
_cell.length_b   1.000
_cell.length_c   1.000
_cell.angle_alpha   90.00
_cell.angle_beta   90.00
_cell.angle_gamma   90.00
#
_symmetry.space_group_name_H-M   'P 1'
#
loop_
_entity.id
_entity.type
_entity.pdbx_description
1 polymer ?
#
loop_
_entity_poly.entity_id
_entity_poly.type
_entity_poly.pdbx_seq_one_letter_code
_entity_poly.pdbx_strand_id
1 'polypeptide(L)'
;DKPIKNPKAYINAEILSVSDEVSTYNEGCLSIPEQYAEVARPARCRVKWLDETGAAHEEDFDGLLSTCMQHEIDHLDGVLFIDHISRLKRDMVMKKLAKQRKLG
;
A
#
# COMPACT_ATOMS: atom_id res chain seq x y z
N ASP A 1 12.40 25.23 -3.41
CA ASP A 1 12.70 24.39 -2.23
C ASP A 1 13.10 22.99 -2.63
N LYS A 2 14.18 22.44 -2.06
CA LYS A 2 14.57 21.05 -2.30
C LYS A 2 13.77 20.15 -1.35
N PRO A 3 13.17 19.04 -1.82
CA PRO A 3 12.47 18.12 -0.93
C PRO A 3 13.45 17.52 0.08
N ILE A 4 13.10 17.56 1.35
CA ILE A 4 13.83 16.87 2.41
C ILE A 4 13.62 15.37 2.18
N LYS A 5 14.71 14.64 1.89
CA LYS A 5 14.68 13.18 1.78
C LYS A 5 14.87 12.58 3.17
N ASN A 6 13.84 11.92 3.68
CA ASN A 6 13.89 11.17 4.94
C ASN A 6 13.53 9.70 4.66
N PRO A 7 14.44 8.90 4.09
CA PRO A 7 14.16 7.50 3.79
C PRO A 7 13.92 6.71 5.07
N LYS A 8 13.03 5.72 5.00
CA LYS A 8 12.67 4.83 6.11
C LYS A 8 12.73 3.38 5.65
N ALA A 9 13.24 2.50 6.50
CA ALA A 9 13.24 1.05 6.31
C ALA A 9 12.27 0.42 7.32
N TYR A 10 11.39 -0.45 6.82
CA TYR A 10 10.42 -1.18 7.62
C TYR A 10 10.63 -2.68 7.36
N ILE A 11 11.38 -3.35 8.23
CA ILE A 11 11.73 -4.76 8.12
C ILE A 11 10.83 -5.56 9.05
N ASN A 12 10.29 -6.69 8.58
CA ASN A 12 9.33 -7.52 9.32
C ASN A 12 8.17 -6.69 9.90
N ALA A 13 7.64 -5.77 9.10
CA ALA A 13 6.55 -4.90 9.51
C ALA A 13 5.25 -5.71 9.67
N GLU A 14 4.53 -5.48 10.75
CA GLU A 14 3.27 -6.16 11.07
C GLU A 14 2.27 -5.15 11.63
N ILE A 15 1.04 -5.17 11.09
CA ILE A 15 -0.08 -4.39 11.63
C ILE A 15 -0.56 -5.03 12.92
N LEU A 16 -0.49 -4.28 14.02
CA LEU A 16 -0.98 -4.69 15.34
C LEU A 16 -2.47 -4.43 15.52
N SER A 17 -2.94 -3.30 14.98
CA SER A 17 -4.35 -2.90 15.05
C SER A 17 -4.70 -1.92 13.95
N VAL A 18 -6.00 -1.82 13.63
CA VAL A 18 -6.55 -0.88 12.66
C VAL A 18 -7.75 -0.16 13.24
N SER A 19 -8.08 1.02 12.71
CA SER A 19 -9.31 1.74 13.07
C SER A 19 -10.56 1.16 12.39
N ASP A 20 -11.71 1.29 13.04
CA ASP A 20 -13.02 1.03 12.42
C ASP A 20 -13.39 2.07 11.35
N GLU A 21 -12.88 3.31 11.51
CA GLU A 21 -13.03 4.36 10.51
C GLU A 21 -12.27 3.98 9.24
N VAL A 22 -12.88 4.23 8.09
CA VAL A 22 -12.33 3.93 6.76
C VAL A 22 -12.08 5.23 6.01
N SER A 23 -10.90 5.33 5.39
CA SER A 23 -10.57 6.38 4.42
C SER A 23 -10.49 5.76 3.03
N THR A 24 -10.80 6.56 2.01
CA THR A 24 -10.68 6.14 0.60
C THR A 24 -9.62 6.99 -0.08
N TYR A 25 -8.68 6.33 -0.73
CA TYR A 25 -7.60 6.95 -1.49
C TYR A 25 -7.50 6.35 -2.88
N ASN A 26 -7.09 7.18 -3.85
CA ASN A 26 -6.76 6.72 -5.19
C ASN A 26 -5.35 6.09 -5.19
N GLU A 27 -5.30 4.77 -5.02
CA GLU A 27 -4.05 4.02 -4.97
C GLU A 27 -3.54 3.68 -6.37
N GLY A 28 -2.22 3.67 -6.51
CA GLY A 28 -1.50 3.04 -7.61
C GLY A 28 -0.39 2.15 -7.05
N CYS A 29 0.19 1.31 -7.90
CA CYS A 29 1.28 0.41 -7.49
C CYS A 29 2.34 0.34 -8.59
N LEU A 30 3.62 0.38 -8.23
CA LEU A 30 4.71 0.27 -9.21
C LEU A 30 4.72 -1.09 -9.92
N SER A 31 4.21 -2.16 -9.29
CA SER A 31 4.03 -3.47 -9.91
C SER A 31 2.88 -3.51 -10.94
N ILE A 32 2.01 -2.50 -10.94
CA ILE A 32 0.83 -2.38 -11.81
C ILE A 32 0.89 -1.01 -12.51
N PRO A 33 1.79 -0.85 -13.50
CA PRO A 33 2.13 0.44 -14.06
C PRO A 33 0.92 1.13 -14.72
N GLU A 34 0.82 2.45 -14.50
CA GLU A 34 -0.20 3.34 -15.07
C GLU A 34 -1.65 3.03 -14.67
N GLN A 35 -1.87 2.19 -13.65
CA GLN A 35 -3.21 1.88 -13.17
C GLN A 35 -3.43 2.48 -11.78
N TYR A 36 -4.62 3.05 -11.59
CA TYR A 36 -5.04 3.66 -10.36
C TYR A 36 -6.50 3.31 -10.07
N ALA A 37 -6.87 3.18 -8.80
CA ALA A 37 -8.25 3.00 -8.39
C ALA A 37 -8.48 3.49 -6.95
N GLU A 38 -9.70 3.96 -6.69
CA GLU A 38 -10.18 4.21 -5.32
C GLU A 38 -10.23 2.90 -4.53
N VAL A 39 -9.47 2.85 -3.44
CA VAL A 39 -9.41 1.74 -2.47
C VAL A 39 -9.79 2.28 -1.10
N ALA A 40 -10.65 1.55 -0.41
CA ALA A 40 -11.09 1.87 0.94
C ALA A 40 -10.28 1.05 1.94
N ARG A 41 -9.61 1.70 2.88
CA ARG A 41 -8.79 1.08 3.94
C ARG A 41 -9.12 1.69 5.30
N PRO A 42 -8.84 0.98 6.41
CA PRO A 42 -8.78 1.61 7.72
C PRO A 42 -8.00 2.92 7.69
N ALA A 43 -8.61 3.98 8.24
CA ALA A 43 -8.05 5.34 8.23
C ALA A 43 -6.72 5.42 9.02
N ARG A 44 -6.56 4.55 10.03
CA ARG A 44 -5.37 4.46 10.88
C ARG A 44 -4.95 3.01 11.09
N CYS A 45 -3.66 2.78 11.24
CA CYS A 45 -3.10 1.50 11.65
C CYS A 45 -1.95 1.70 12.65
N ARG A 46 -1.80 0.75 13.57
CA ARG A 46 -0.63 0.65 14.44
C ARG A 46 0.28 -0.43 13.89
N VAL A 47 1.55 -0.13 13.66
CA VAL A 47 2.50 -1.05 13.06
C VAL A 47 3.70 -1.22 13.97
N LYS A 48 4.18 -2.46 14.12
CA LYS A 48 5.52 -2.74 14.65
C LYS A 48 6.45 -3.14 13.52
N TRP A 49 7.72 -2.79 13.61
CA TRP A 49 8.75 -3.16 12.63
C TRP A 49 10.15 -3.10 13.23
N LEU A 50 11.14 -3.59 12.48
CA LEU A 50 12.56 -3.38 12.74
C LEU A 50 13.11 -2.36 11.74
N ASP A 51 13.97 -1.44 12.20
CA ASP A 51 14.72 -0.56 11.30
C ASP A 51 15.94 -1.25 10.68
N GLU A 52 16.70 -0.54 9.85
CA GLU A 52 17.90 -1.05 9.19
C GLU A 52 19.03 -1.48 10.15
N THR A 53 18.96 -1.06 11.41
CA THR A 53 19.89 -1.46 12.48
C THR A 53 19.41 -2.67 13.27
N GLY A 54 18.16 -3.11 13.03
CA GLY A 54 17.50 -4.17 13.77
C GLY A 54 16.84 -3.69 15.08
N ALA A 55 16.76 -2.38 15.32
CA ALA A 55 16.06 -1.85 16.48
C ALA A 55 14.54 -1.92 16.24
N ALA A 56 13.80 -2.28 17.30
CA ALA A 56 12.35 -2.43 17.24
C ALA A 56 11.63 -1.08 17.43
N HIS A 57 10.62 -0.87 16.61
CA HIS A 57 9.76 0.32 16.62
C HIS A 57 8.29 -0.09 16.61
N GLU A 58 7.46 0.78 17.17
CA GLU A 58 6.01 0.64 17.15
C GLU A 58 5.37 2.04 17.10
N GLU A 59 4.54 2.30 16.09
CA GLU A 59 3.98 3.64 15.83
C GLU A 59 2.57 3.55 15.25
N ASP A 60 1.74 4.56 15.55
CA ASP A 60 0.44 4.77 14.93
C ASP A 60 0.60 5.64 13.67
N PHE A 61 0.11 5.14 12.55
CA PHE A 61 0.08 5.85 11.27
C PHE A 61 -1.35 6.30 10.94
N ASP A 62 -1.46 7.46 10.31
CA ASP A 62 -2.73 8.01 9.82
C ASP A 62 -2.61 8.55 8.38
N GLY A 63 -3.74 8.94 7.82
CA GLY A 63 -3.83 9.58 6.51
C GLY A 63 -3.16 8.79 5.39
N LEU A 64 -2.32 9.48 4.60
CA LEU A 64 -1.62 8.86 3.49
C LEU A 64 -0.59 7.81 3.95
N LEU A 65 0.12 8.05 5.07
CA LEU A 65 1.12 7.11 5.57
C LEU A 65 0.48 5.82 6.03
N SER A 66 -0.68 5.88 6.69
CA SER A 66 -1.47 4.68 7.04
C SER A 66 -1.83 3.85 5.79
N THR A 67 -2.23 4.53 4.71
CA THR A 67 -2.57 3.87 3.44
C THR A 67 -1.33 3.22 2.81
N CYS A 68 -0.21 3.93 2.77
CA CYS A 68 1.07 3.38 2.28
C CYS A 68 1.53 2.17 3.10
N MET A 69 1.50 2.24 4.44
CA MET A 69 1.92 1.13 5.28
C MET A 69 1.05 -0.11 5.04
N GLN A 70 -0.27 0.05 4.95
CA GLN A 70 -1.17 -1.06 4.64
C GLN A 70 -0.93 -1.64 3.24
N HIS A 71 -0.69 -0.79 2.24
CA HIS A 71 -0.37 -1.21 0.87
C HIS A 71 0.94 -2.01 0.78
N GLU A 72 2.01 -1.51 1.41
CA GLU A 72 3.31 -2.18 1.36
C GLU A 72 3.34 -3.45 2.22
N ILE A 73 2.56 -3.51 3.30
CA ILE A 73 2.41 -4.74 4.10
C ILE A 73 1.57 -5.79 3.35
N ASP A 74 0.49 -5.39 2.66
CA ASP A 74 -0.25 -6.29 1.77
C ASP A 74 0.69 -6.99 0.75
N HIS A 75 1.68 -6.26 0.22
CA HIS A 75 2.68 -6.83 -0.67
C HIS A 75 3.51 -7.94 -0.03
N LEU A 76 3.81 -7.86 1.28
CA LEU A 76 4.51 -8.92 2.02
C LEU A 76 3.67 -10.20 2.09
N ASP A 77 2.35 -10.05 2.09
CA ASP A 77 1.37 -11.15 2.11
C ASP A 77 0.93 -11.58 0.69
N GLY A 78 1.52 -11.01 -0.36
CA GLY A 78 1.17 -11.31 -1.75
C GLY A 78 -0.19 -10.74 -2.20
N VAL A 79 -0.73 -9.78 -1.46
CA VAL A 79 -1.96 -9.05 -1.77
C VAL A 79 -1.62 -7.78 -2.55
N LEU A 80 -2.38 -7.47 -3.59
CA LEU A 80 -2.23 -6.25 -4.39
C LEU A 80 -3.41 -5.32 -4.16
N PHE A 81 -3.27 -4.01 -4.41
CA PHE A 81 -4.39 -3.07 -4.24
C PHE A 81 -5.63 -3.42 -5.10
N ILE A 82 -5.41 -4.05 -6.27
CA ILE A 82 -6.50 -4.53 -7.14
C ILE A 82 -7.29 -5.67 -6.51
N ASP A 83 -6.77 -6.27 -5.44
CA ASP A 83 -7.48 -7.27 -4.67
C ASP A 83 -8.59 -6.68 -3.79
N HIS A 84 -8.46 -5.40 -3.44
CA HIS A 84 -9.43 -4.65 -2.63
C HIS A 84 -10.52 -3.93 -3.43
N ILE A 85 -10.42 -3.90 -4.76
CA ILE A 85 -11.43 -3.29 -5.63
C ILE A 85 -12.42 -4.33 -6.17
N SER A 86 -13.57 -3.85 -6.69
CA SER A 86 -14.60 -4.73 -7.24
C SER A 86 -14.06 -5.62 -8.37
N ARG A 87 -14.59 -6.84 -8.48
CA ARG A 87 -14.19 -7.81 -9.52
C ARG A 87 -14.19 -7.21 -10.92
N LEU A 88 -15.23 -6.43 -11.27
CA LEU A 88 -15.31 -5.77 -12.57
C LEU A 88 -14.13 -4.81 -12.81
N LYS A 89 -13.79 -3.98 -11.81
CA LYS A 89 -12.64 -3.06 -11.91
C LYS A 89 -11.32 -3.84 -12.01
N ARG A 90 -11.15 -4.90 -11.21
CA ARG A 90 -9.98 -5.78 -11.27
C ARG A 90 -9.80 -6.38 -12.65
N ASP A 91 -10.84 -6.96 -13.24
CA ASP A 91 -10.81 -7.56 -14.58
C ASP A 91 -10.42 -6.52 -15.66
N MET A 92 -10.91 -5.29 -15.54
CA MET A 92 -10.54 -4.19 -16.45
C MET A 92 -9.06 -3.83 -16.33
N VAL A 93 -8.52 -3.74 -15.11
CA VAL A 93 -7.10 -3.48 -14.86
C VAL A 93 -6.24 -4.60 -15.44
N MET A 94 -6.58 -5.87 -15.16
CA MET A 94 -5.85 -7.03 -15.68
C MET A 94 -5.83 -7.07 -17.21
N LYS A 95 -6.94 -6.72 -17.87
CA LYS A 95 -7.01 -6.62 -19.33
C LYS A 95 -6.08 -5.53 -19.89
N LYS A 96 -5.99 -4.37 -19.23
CA LYS A 96 -5.07 -3.30 -19.63
C LYS A 96 -3.60 -3.72 -19.48
N LEU A 97 -3.25 -4.33 -18.34
CA LEU A 97 -1.90 -4.87 -18.11
C LEU A 97 -1.51 -5.92 -19.16
N ALA A 98 -2.42 -6.86 -19.46
CA ALA A 98 -2.17 -7.89 -20.47
C ALA A 98 -1.95 -7.30 -21.87
N LYS A 99 -2.58 -6.15 -22.18
CA LYS A 99 -2.35 -5.42 -23.43
C LYS A 99 -0.98 -4.73 -23.43
N GLN A 100 -0.61 -4.04 -22.34
CA GLN A 100 0.70 -3.37 -22.21
C GLN A 100 1.85 -4.37 -22.32
N ARG A 101 1.76 -5.55 -21.69
CA ARG A 101 2.77 -6.61 -21.78
C ARG A 101 2.99 -7.18 -23.19
N LYS A 102 2.03 -7.01 -24.12
CA LYS A 102 2.18 -7.42 -25.52
C LYS A 102 2.81 -6.33 -26.39
N LEU A 103 2.87 -5.10 -25.90
CA LEU A 103 3.36 -3.92 -26.62
C LEU A 103 4.81 -3.56 -26.29
N GLY A 104 5.34 -4.08 -25.18
CA GLY A 104 6.77 -4.06 -24.84
C GLY A 104 7.42 -5.40 -25.15
#